data_AF-A0A920VJ34-F1
#
_entry.id   AF-A0A920VJ34-F1
#
_cell.length_a   1.000
_cell.length_b   1.000
_cell.length_c   1.000
_cell.angle_alpha   90.00
_cell.angle_beta   90.00
_cell.angle_gamma   90.00
#
_symmetry.space_group_name_H-M   'P 1'
#
loop_
_entity.id
_entity.type
_entity.pdbx_description
1 polymer ?
#
loop_
_entity_poly.entity_id
_entity_poly.type
_entity_poly.pdbx_seq_one_letter_code
_entity_poly.pdbx_strand_id
1 'polypeptide(L)'
;MFVGAIDLDIMRPLAEQYLGSLPRVERTDAPLDLDMDPPDAHIEKTVRAGVEPQSQTIMAFTGPFDYTAQNRVGMRVMAQALELRLRETMREDLGGTYGVGVTGGYEQIPEERYTVTVAFGSDPLRAEELRGVVFEELRKLQAEGPTQEDVDKAVEGERRARETNMRLNPYWAAQLIGAKASGQDPRFLLDTTTIEQSLSSRSKKMHNVI
;
A
#
# COMPACT_ATOMS: atom_id res chain seq x y z
N MET A 1 14.25 5.96 -17.01
CA MET A 1 13.44 4.81 -17.48
C MET A 1 12.46 5.37 -18.48
N PHE A 2 12.36 4.81 -19.69
CA PHE A 2 11.36 5.23 -20.68
C PHE A 2 10.34 4.11 -20.86
N VAL A 3 9.05 4.44 -20.86
CA VAL A 3 7.95 3.48 -20.96
C VAL A 3 6.85 4.05 -21.84
N GLY A 4 6.46 3.29 -22.86
CA GLY A 4 5.38 3.63 -23.77
C GLY A 4 5.54 2.94 -25.12
N ALA A 5 4.70 3.30 -26.08
CA ALA A 5 4.89 2.92 -27.48
C ALA A 5 6.02 3.78 -28.06
N ILE A 6 7.24 3.26 -28.01
CA ILE A 6 8.46 3.98 -28.39
C ILE A 6 9.01 3.38 -29.68
N ASP A 7 9.18 4.24 -30.68
CA ASP A 7 9.96 3.92 -31.87
C ASP A 7 11.45 4.12 -31.57
N LEU A 8 12.23 3.04 -31.66
CA LEU A 8 13.65 3.07 -31.34
C LEU A 8 14.49 3.80 -32.40
N ASP A 9 14.04 3.84 -33.66
CA ASP A 9 14.74 4.54 -34.73
C ASP A 9 14.63 6.07 -34.55
N ILE A 10 13.52 6.52 -33.96
CA ILE A 10 13.31 7.93 -33.58
C ILE A 10 13.96 8.23 -32.22
N MET A 11 13.81 7.35 -31.23
CA MET A 11 14.28 7.61 -29.87
C MET A 11 15.80 7.67 -29.78
N ARG A 12 16.52 6.78 -30.49
CA ARG A 12 17.98 6.71 -30.43
C ARG A 12 18.68 8.04 -30.74
N PRO A 13 18.43 8.72 -31.88
CA PRO A 13 19.10 9.99 -32.18
C PRO A 13 18.76 11.08 -31.16
N LEU A 14 17.52 11.11 -30.64
CA LEU A 14 17.14 12.06 -29.59
C LEU A 14 17.87 11.79 -28.26
N ALA A 15 17.97 10.52 -27.86
CA ALA A 15 18.68 10.14 -26.65
C ALA A 15 20.18 10.48 -26.76
N GLU A 16 20.79 10.26 -27.92
CA GLU A 16 22.18 10.65 -28.18
C GLU A 16 22.37 12.17 -28.10
N GLN A 17 21.49 12.95 -28.73
CA GLN A 17 21.56 14.41 -28.73
C GLN A 17 21.39 15.02 -27.33
N TYR A 18 20.41 14.54 -26.56
CA TYR A 18 19.99 15.20 -25.30
C TYR A 18 20.51 14.53 -24.03
N LEU A 19 20.74 13.22 -24.04
CA LEU A 19 21.24 12.48 -22.87
C LEU A 19 22.70 12.06 -23.06
N GLY A 20 23.10 11.69 -24.27
CA GLY A 20 24.46 11.27 -24.61
C GLY A 20 25.49 12.40 -24.57
N SER A 21 25.04 13.66 -24.74
CA SER A 21 25.90 14.85 -24.65
C SER A 21 26.15 15.32 -23.21
N LEU A 22 25.46 14.75 -22.22
CA LEU A 22 25.65 15.13 -20.82
C LEU A 22 27.01 14.64 -20.32
N PRO A 23 27.76 15.49 -19.58
CA PRO A 23 29.02 15.08 -19.00
C PRO A 23 28.76 13.94 -18.00
N ARG A 24 29.54 12.87 -18.10
CA ARG A 24 29.51 11.80 -17.11
C ARG A 24 30.06 12.32 -15.79
N VAL A 25 29.28 12.17 -14.72
CA VAL A 25 29.73 12.40 -13.36
C VAL A 25 29.89 11.04 -12.70
N GLU A 26 31.12 10.69 -12.29
CA GLU A 26 31.37 9.52 -11.45
C GLU A 26 30.94 9.86 -10.02
N ARG A 27 29.69 9.51 -9.68
CA ARG A 27 29.16 9.69 -8.33
C ARG A 27 28.52 8.39 -7.86
N THR A 28 28.87 7.98 -6.65
CA THR A 28 28.16 6.90 -5.96
C THR A 28 27.16 7.57 -5.03
N ASP A 29 25.89 7.54 -5.43
CA ASP A 29 24.79 8.02 -4.59
C ASP A 29 24.35 6.86 -3.69
N ALA A 30 24.45 7.05 -2.37
CA ALA A 30 23.83 6.19 -1.39
C ALA A 30 22.47 6.78 -1.00
N PRO A 31 21.48 5.96 -0.62
CA PRO A 31 20.29 6.46 0.05
C PRO A 31 20.69 7.33 1.24
N LEU A 32 20.15 8.55 1.28
CA LEU A 32 20.33 9.44 2.42
C LEU A 32 19.16 9.20 3.36
N ASP A 33 19.48 8.73 4.56
CA ASP A 33 18.53 8.77 5.67
C ASP A 33 18.42 10.21 6.17
N LEU A 34 17.19 10.71 6.23
CA LEU A 34 16.87 12.06 6.68
C LEU A 34 16.48 12.11 8.16
N ASP A 35 16.54 10.98 8.88
CA ASP A 35 16.19 10.90 10.31
C ASP A 35 14.73 11.35 10.54
N MET A 36 13.85 10.96 9.60
CA MET A 36 12.42 11.29 9.59
C MET A 36 11.59 10.11 10.07
N ASP A 37 11.97 9.55 11.21
CA ASP A 37 11.32 8.36 11.75
C ASP A 37 9.96 8.65 12.38
N PRO A 38 9.02 7.69 12.29
CA PRO A 38 7.81 7.74 13.08
C PRO A 38 8.15 7.87 14.57
N PRO A 39 7.32 8.58 15.35
CA PRO A 39 7.51 8.67 16.79
C PRO A 39 7.36 7.29 17.46
N ASP A 40 8.28 6.95 18.37
CA ASP A 40 8.22 5.71 19.15
C ASP A 40 7.00 5.64 20.09
N ALA A 41 6.54 6.81 20.55
CA ALA A 41 5.43 6.92 21.49
C ALA A 41 4.09 7.06 20.75
N HIS A 42 3.03 6.55 21.37
CA HIS A 42 1.68 6.86 20.94
C HIS A 42 1.41 8.37 21.06
N ILE A 43 1.10 9.00 19.93
CA ILE A 43 0.71 10.41 19.87
C ILE A 43 -0.76 10.48 19.50
N GLU A 44 -1.55 11.11 20.38
CA GLU A 44 -2.93 11.49 20.09
C GLU A 44 -3.04 13.02 20.07
N LYS A 45 -3.62 13.56 19.00
CA LYS A 45 -3.84 15.00 18.87
C LYS A 45 -5.21 15.27 18.29
N THR A 46 -6.03 16.00 19.05
CA THR A 46 -7.30 16.54 18.57
C THR A 46 -7.10 17.98 18.12
N VAL A 47 -7.47 18.29 16.87
CA VAL A 47 -7.50 19.66 16.35
C VAL A 47 -8.95 20.06 16.12
N ARG A 48 -9.39 21.14 16.75
CA ARG A 48 -10.74 21.70 16.53
C ARG A 48 -10.64 22.85 15.55
N ALA A 49 -11.05 22.61 14.31
CA ALA A 49 -11.06 23.58 13.22
C ALA A 49 -12.24 23.30 12.27
N GLY A 50 -12.71 24.33 11.57
CA GLY A 50 -13.85 24.25 10.66
C GLY A 50 -15.16 24.77 11.27
N VAL A 51 -16.18 24.91 10.42
CA VAL A 51 -17.53 25.39 10.79
C VAL A 51 -18.60 24.32 10.66
N GLU A 52 -18.32 23.25 9.91
CA GLU A 52 -19.25 22.15 9.70
C GLU A 52 -19.21 21.19 10.89
N PRO A 53 -20.36 20.60 11.28
CA PRO A 53 -20.43 19.61 12.35
C PRO A 53 -19.92 18.24 11.86
N GLN A 54 -18.65 18.18 11.45
CA GLN A 54 -18.00 16.98 10.95
C GLN A 54 -16.65 16.78 11.64
N SER A 55 -16.33 15.51 11.90
CA SER A 55 -15.00 15.09 12.35
C SER A 55 -14.32 14.25 11.27
N GLN A 56 -13.00 14.39 11.18
CA GLN A 56 -12.13 13.54 10.38
C GLN A 56 -11.13 12.87 11.32
N THR A 57 -11.14 11.55 11.34
CA THR A 57 -10.24 10.75 12.16
C THR A 57 -9.21 10.08 11.27
N ILE A 58 -7.93 10.19 11.62
CA ILE A 58 -6.83 9.51 10.94
C ILE A 58 -6.03 8.76 12.00
N MET A 59 -5.84 7.46 11.78
CA MET A 59 -5.06 6.58 12.64
C MET A 59 -3.95 5.99 11.79
N ALA A 60 -2.70 6.21 12.19
CA ALA A 60 -1.54 5.66 11.51
C ALA A 60 -0.81 4.68 12.43
N PHE A 61 -0.54 3.50 11.91
CA PHE A 61 0.23 2.44 12.57
C PHE A 61 1.50 2.22 11.77
N THR A 62 2.63 2.17 12.44
CA THR A 62 3.93 1.94 11.81
C THR A 62 4.70 0.88 12.58
N GLY A 63 5.65 0.24 11.91
CA GLY A 63 6.49 -0.77 12.53
C GLY A 63 7.50 -1.38 11.55
N PRO A 64 8.39 -2.25 12.04
CA PRO A 64 9.36 -2.94 11.20
C PRO A 64 8.66 -3.83 10.18
N PHE A 65 9.24 -3.97 9.00
CA PHE A 65 8.66 -4.78 7.93
C PHE A 65 9.72 -5.56 7.17
N ASP A 66 9.58 -6.87 7.10
CA ASP A 66 10.46 -7.68 6.25
C ASP A 66 10.03 -7.54 4.78
N TYR A 67 10.86 -6.92 3.92
CA TYR A 67 10.54 -6.59 2.52
C TYR A 67 10.55 -7.81 1.57
N THR A 68 9.77 -8.84 1.87
CA THR A 68 9.60 -10.03 1.00
C THR A 68 8.41 -9.87 0.06
N ALA A 69 8.44 -10.56 -1.09
CA ALA A 69 7.31 -10.54 -2.02
C ALA A 69 6.01 -11.01 -1.37
N GLN A 70 6.10 -12.00 -0.49
CA GLN A 70 5.01 -12.57 0.28
C GLN A 70 4.43 -11.55 1.26
N ASN A 71 5.26 -10.87 2.05
CA ASN A 71 4.79 -9.88 3.03
C ASN A 71 4.16 -8.66 2.34
N ARG A 72 4.69 -8.25 1.18
CA ARG A 72 4.07 -7.16 0.38
C ARG A 72 2.67 -7.52 -0.08
N VAL A 73 2.43 -8.76 -0.51
CA VAL A 73 1.09 -9.24 -0.85
C VAL A 73 0.22 -9.33 0.40
N GLY A 74 0.76 -9.90 1.48
CA GLY A 74 0.07 -10.01 2.77
C GLY A 74 -0.42 -8.66 3.30
N MET A 75 0.41 -7.62 3.24
CA MET A 75 0.06 -6.25 3.62
C MET A 75 -1.11 -5.71 2.80
N ARG A 76 -1.11 -5.90 1.47
CA ARG A 76 -2.22 -5.45 0.60
C ARG A 76 -3.52 -6.19 0.88
N VAL A 77 -3.45 -7.51 1.06
CA VAL A 77 -4.62 -8.35 1.40
C VAL A 77 -5.18 -7.98 2.77
N MET A 78 -4.31 -7.80 3.77
CA MET A 78 -4.71 -7.39 5.12
C MET A 78 -5.39 -6.01 5.10
N ALA A 79 -4.81 -5.02 4.41
CA ALA A 79 -5.39 -3.69 4.29
C ALA A 79 -6.78 -3.73 3.62
N GLN A 80 -6.94 -4.50 2.54
CA GLN A 80 -8.23 -4.69 1.88
C GLN A 80 -9.26 -5.41 2.75
N ALA A 81 -8.84 -6.44 3.48
CA ALA A 81 -9.71 -7.16 4.41
C ALA A 81 -10.18 -6.26 5.55
N LEU A 82 -9.28 -5.47 6.13
CA LEU A 82 -9.61 -4.49 7.17
C LEU A 82 -10.57 -3.43 6.63
N GLU A 83 -10.32 -2.89 5.43
CA GLU A 83 -11.22 -1.92 4.79
C GLU A 83 -12.62 -2.50 4.58
N LEU A 84 -12.71 -3.74 4.09
CA LEU A 84 -14.00 -4.40 3.85
C LEU A 84 -14.80 -4.55 5.16
N ARG A 85 -14.16 -5.08 6.21
CA ARG A 85 -14.80 -5.25 7.53
C ARG A 85 -15.24 -3.92 8.12
N LEU A 86 -14.34 -2.92 8.13
CA LEU A 86 -14.68 -1.59 8.63
C LEU A 86 -15.82 -0.96 7.84
N ARG A 87 -15.84 -1.12 6.51
CA ARG A 87 -16.94 -0.59 5.69
C ARG A 87 -18.25 -1.28 5.97
N GLU A 88 -18.25 -2.57 6.28
CA GLU A 88 -19.47 -3.30 6.66
C GLU A 88 -19.95 -2.87 8.04
N THR A 89 -19.11 -2.95 9.06
CA THR A 89 -19.44 -2.57 10.45
C THR A 89 -19.83 -1.10 10.55
N MET A 90 -19.01 -0.20 10.01
CA MET A 90 -19.25 1.23 10.13
C MET A 90 -20.37 1.72 9.22
N ARG A 91 -20.83 0.99 8.20
CA ARG A 91 -21.97 1.43 7.39
C ARG A 91 -23.28 1.42 8.17
N GLU A 92 -23.43 0.45 9.06
CA GLU A 92 -24.57 0.35 9.97
C GLU A 92 -24.51 1.48 11.01
N ASP A 93 -23.31 1.73 11.54
CA ASP A 93 -23.11 2.77 12.55
C ASP A 93 -23.14 4.19 11.96
N LEU A 94 -22.44 4.49 10.88
CA LEU A 94 -22.29 5.83 10.28
C LEU A 94 -23.53 6.33 9.52
N GLY A 95 -24.63 5.58 9.49
CA GLY A 95 -25.84 5.96 8.74
C GLY A 95 -25.63 6.02 7.22
N GLY A 96 -24.58 5.36 6.71
CA GLY A 96 -24.32 5.17 5.28
C GLY A 96 -23.82 6.38 4.47
N THR A 97 -23.66 7.57 5.07
CA THR A 97 -23.20 8.79 4.35
C THR A 97 -21.71 9.05 4.44
N TYR A 98 -21.04 8.49 5.46
CA TYR A 98 -19.61 8.67 5.67
C TYR A 98 -18.82 7.44 5.24
N GLY A 99 -17.65 7.68 4.63
CA GLY A 99 -16.74 6.63 4.18
C GLY A 99 -15.62 6.35 5.17
N VAL A 100 -15.13 5.11 5.13
CA VAL A 100 -13.88 4.66 5.75
C VAL A 100 -12.95 4.17 4.64
N GLY A 101 -11.65 4.45 4.78
CA GLY A 101 -10.61 3.95 3.90
C GLY A 101 -9.42 3.44 4.70
N VAL A 102 -8.78 2.39 4.18
CA VAL A 102 -7.56 1.81 4.75
C VAL A 102 -6.49 1.78 3.67
N THR A 103 -5.33 2.34 3.98
CA THR A 103 -4.17 2.31 3.08
C THR A 103 -3.03 1.59 3.78
N GLY A 104 -2.60 0.46 3.20
CA GLY A 104 -1.37 -0.24 3.60
C GLY A 104 -0.21 0.16 2.69
N GLY A 105 0.92 0.49 3.30
CA GLY A 105 2.16 0.87 2.63
C GLY A 105 3.36 0.17 3.25
N TYR A 106 4.44 0.11 2.47
CA TYR A 106 5.72 -0.45 2.92
C TYR A 106 6.85 0.28 2.19
N GLU A 107 7.99 0.38 2.85
CA GLU A 107 9.21 1.00 2.34
C GLU A 107 10.37 0.00 2.48
N GLN A 108 11.35 0.09 1.57
CA GLN A 108 12.59 -0.71 1.62
C GLN A 108 13.80 0.14 1.99
N ILE A 109 13.77 1.42 1.62
CA ILE A 109 14.89 2.36 1.67
C ILE A 109 14.36 3.66 2.28
N PRO A 110 15.07 4.29 3.24
CA PRO A 110 16.37 3.89 3.79
C PRO A 110 16.30 2.70 4.76
N GLU A 111 15.15 2.47 5.39
CA GLU A 111 14.90 1.35 6.32
C GLU A 111 13.60 0.64 5.95
N GLU A 112 13.53 -0.67 6.20
CA GLU A 112 12.34 -1.47 5.93
C GLU A 112 11.27 -1.28 7.02
N ARG A 113 10.14 -0.66 6.64
CA ARG A 113 9.02 -0.37 7.55
C ARG A 113 7.68 -0.49 6.85
N TYR A 114 6.63 -0.70 7.62
CA TYR A 114 5.25 -0.61 7.13
C TYR A 114 4.55 0.62 7.70
N THR A 115 3.52 1.06 6.98
CA THR A 115 2.54 2.03 7.45
C THR A 115 1.15 1.53 7.11
N VAL A 116 0.24 1.50 8.08
CA VAL A 116 -1.19 1.27 7.86
C VAL A 116 -1.94 2.49 8.34
N THR A 117 -2.69 3.13 7.44
CA THR A 117 -3.47 4.32 7.74
C THR A 117 -4.94 4.01 7.59
N VAL A 118 -5.72 4.22 8.66
CA VAL A 118 -7.19 4.18 8.64
C VAL A 118 -7.69 5.62 8.71
N ALA A 119 -8.57 6.00 7.79
CA ALA A 119 -9.17 7.33 7.77
C ALA A 119 -10.68 7.25 7.57
N PHE A 120 -11.44 8.01 8.35
CA PHE A 120 -12.90 8.07 8.22
C PHE A 120 -13.47 9.43 8.61
N GLY A 121 -14.59 9.79 7.98
CA GLY A 121 -15.43 10.91 8.38
C GLY A 121 -16.51 10.46 9.37
N SER A 122 -16.93 11.32 10.29
CA SER A 122 -17.99 11.00 11.25
C SER A 122 -18.65 12.24 11.85
N ASP A 123 -19.76 12.04 12.56
CA ASP A 123 -20.27 13.03 13.52
C ASP A 123 -19.24 13.23 14.66
N PRO A 124 -18.90 14.48 15.03
CA PRO A 124 -17.97 14.76 16.12
C PRO A 124 -18.26 14.07 17.46
N LEU A 125 -19.53 13.80 17.77
CA LEU A 125 -19.93 13.13 19.00
C LEU A 125 -19.62 11.62 19.00
N ARG A 126 -19.41 11.04 17.81
CA ARG A 126 -19.20 9.60 17.61
C ARG A 126 -17.79 9.24 17.18
N ALA A 127 -16.92 10.23 16.97
CA ALA A 127 -15.55 10.00 16.53
C ALA A 127 -14.79 9.02 17.46
N GLU A 128 -14.98 9.14 18.77
CA GLU A 128 -14.33 8.28 19.77
C GLU A 128 -14.92 6.86 19.81
N GLU A 129 -16.23 6.72 19.67
CA GLU A 129 -16.92 5.43 19.54
C GLU A 129 -16.39 4.66 18.32
N LEU A 130 -16.35 5.31 17.16
CA LEU A 130 -15.90 4.72 15.90
C LEU A 130 -14.41 4.40 15.91
N ARG A 131 -13.59 5.22 16.59
CA ARG A 131 -12.18 4.89 16.86
C ARG A 131 -12.08 3.56 17.63
N GLY A 132 -12.96 3.35 18.61
CA GLY A 132 -13.09 2.08 19.32
C GLY A 132 -13.40 0.90 18.40
N VAL A 133 -14.35 1.07 17.47
CA VAL A 133 -14.68 0.06 16.44
C VAL A 133 -13.46 -0.31 15.59
N VAL A 134 -12.66 0.67 15.17
CA VAL A 134 -11.40 0.39 14.43
C VAL A 134 -10.47 -0.51 15.22
N PHE A 135 -10.24 -0.19 16.50
CA PHE A 135 -9.37 -1.00 17.36
C PHE A 135 -9.93 -2.40 17.66
N GLU A 136 -11.25 -2.55 17.71
CA GLU A 136 -11.88 -3.86 17.84
C GLU A 136 -11.68 -4.72 16.60
N GLU A 137 -11.93 -4.17 15.40
CA GLU A 137 -11.71 -4.90 14.15
C GLU A 137 -10.24 -5.24 13.92
N LEU A 138 -9.32 -4.33 14.26
CA LEU A 138 -7.88 -4.61 14.25
C LEU A 138 -7.54 -5.78 15.18
N ARG A 139 -8.03 -5.79 16.43
CA ARG A 139 -7.77 -6.88 17.38
C ARG A 139 -8.35 -8.22 16.91
N LYS A 140 -9.55 -8.22 16.31
CA LYS A 140 -10.13 -9.44 15.71
C LYS A 140 -9.27 -9.93 14.56
N LEU A 141 -8.82 -9.03 13.69
CA LEU A 141 -7.95 -9.37 12.57
C LEU A 141 -6.59 -9.92 13.04
N GLN A 142 -6.04 -9.39 14.14
CA GLN A 142 -4.82 -9.92 14.78
C GLN A 142 -5.04 -11.32 15.38
N ALA A 143 -6.15 -11.54 16.08
CA ALA A 143 -6.41 -12.81 16.77
C ALA A 143 -6.81 -13.95 15.82
N GLU A 144 -7.62 -13.64 14.80
CA GLU A 144 -8.28 -14.65 13.96
C GLU A 144 -7.75 -14.66 12.53
N GLY A 145 -7.10 -13.57 12.10
CA GLY A 145 -6.76 -13.33 10.69
C GLY A 145 -7.98 -12.93 9.85
N PRO A 146 -7.75 -12.61 8.56
CA PRO A 146 -8.85 -12.42 7.62
C PRO A 146 -9.56 -13.76 7.35
N THR A 147 -10.86 -13.69 7.08
CA THR A 147 -11.62 -14.88 6.68
C THR A 147 -11.19 -15.32 5.28
N GLN A 148 -11.52 -16.55 4.90
CA GLN A 148 -11.27 -16.99 3.52
C GLN A 148 -12.04 -16.12 2.51
N GLU A 149 -13.25 -15.69 2.86
CA GLU A 149 -14.04 -14.78 2.01
C GLU A 149 -13.35 -13.42 1.83
N ASP A 150 -12.77 -12.84 2.89
CA ASP A 150 -12.01 -11.59 2.82
C ASP A 150 -10.81 -11.73 1.88
N VAL A 151 -10.07 -12.83 2.01
CA VAL A 151 -8.91 -13.14 1.17
C VAL A 151 -9.32 -13.32 -0.28
N ASP A 152 -10.39 -14.08 -0.55
CA ASP A 152 -10.88 -14.34 -1.90
C ASP A 152 -11.31 -13.03 -2.59
N LYS A 153 -12.04 -12.16 -1.86
CA LYS A 153 -12.44 -10.83 -2.35
C LYS A 153 -11.23 -9.94 -2.63
N ALA A 154 -10.25 -9.90 -1.72
CA ALA A 154 -9.05 -9.09 -1.87
C ALA A 154 -8.22 -9.55 -3.09
N VAL A 155 -8.07 -10.86 -3.28
CA VAL A 155 -7.31 -11.37 -4.42
C VAL A 155 -8.02 -11.12 -5.74
N GLU A 156 -9.34 -11.28 -5.80
CA GLU A 156 -10.11 -10.94 -6.99
C GLU A 156 -10.03 -9.42 -7.28
N GLY A 157 -9.95 -8.59 -6.24
CA GLY A 157 -9.62 -7.16 -6.34
C GLY A 157 -8.25 -6.91 -6.98
N GLU A 158 -7.20 -7.53 -6.46
CA GLU A 158 -5.83 -7.44 -6.99
C GLU A 158 -5.74 -7.92 -8.44
N ARG A 159 -6.45 -9.00 -8.79
CA ARG A 159 -6.50 -9.55 -10.15
C ARG A 159 -7.06 -8.52 -11.12
N ARG A 160 -8.23 -7.94 -10.80
CA ARG A 160 -8.87 -6.89 -11.61
C ARG A 160 -8.03 -5.61 -11.69
N ALA A 161 -7.42 -5.21 -10.57
CA ALA A 161 -6.51 -4.06 -10.53
C ALA A 161 -5.30 -4.28 -11.45
N ARG A 162 -4.70 -5.47 -11.43
CA ARG A 162 -3.58 -5.84 -12.31
C ARG A 162 -3.97 -5.79 -13.78
N GLU A 163 -5.11 -6.35 -14.18
CA GLU A 163 -5.59 -6.30 -15.57
C GLU A 163 -5.68 -4.87 -16.11
N THR A 164 -6.13 -3.95 -15.25
CA THR A 164 -6.22 -2.52 -15.58
C THR A 164 -4.82 -1.89 -15.62
N ASN A 165 -4.04 -2.10 -14.57
CA ASN A 165 -2.71 -1.52 -14.40
C ASN A 165 -1.72 -1.94 -15.49
N MET A 166 -1.79 -3.18 -15.98
CA MET A 166 -0.93 -3.67 -17.08
C MET A 166 -1.13 -2.91 -18.39
N ARG A 167 -2.20 -2.10 -18.52
CA ARG A 167 -2.44 -1.25 -19.70
C ARG A 167 -1.86 0.16 -19.54
N LEU A 168 -1.31 0.51 -18.37
CA LEU A 168 -0.93 1.88 -18.01
C LEU A 168 0.60 2.04 -17.97
N ASN A 169 1.14 2.97 -18.77
CA ASN A 169 2.58 3.30 -18.74
C ASN A 169 3.11 3.67 -17.34
N PRO A 170 2.38 4.44 -16.49
CA PRO A 170 2.84 4.74 -15.14
C PRO A 170 3.08 3.50 -14.27
N TYR A 171 2.24 2.47 -14.41
CA TYR A 171 2.41 1.21 -13.67
C TYR A 171 3.71 0.52 -14.06
N TRP A 172 3.94 0.34 -15.36
CA TRP A 172 5.17 -0.24 -15.89
C TRP A 172 6.41 0.55 -15.46
N ALA A 173 6.37 1.89 -15.50
CA ALA A 173 7.47 2.72 -15.05
C ALA A 173 7.80 2.48 -13.57
N ALA A 174 6.78 2.48 -12.70
CA ALA A 174 6.96 2.23 -11.27
C ALA A 174 7.55 0.84 -11.00
N GLN A 175 7.01 -0.21 -11.64
CA GLN A 175 7.49 -1.58 -11.45
C GLN A 175 8.92 -1.78 -11.95
N LEU A 176 9.26 -1.23 -13.13
CA LEU A 176 10.61 -1.33 -13.69
C LEU A 176 11.64 -0.54 -12.87
N ILE A 177 11.26 0.63 -12.34
CA ILE A 177 12.12 1.42 -11.46
C ILE A 177 12.39 0.63 -10.18
N GLY A 178 11.32 0.07 -9.56
CA GLY A 178 11.45 -0.77 -8.37
C GLY A 178 12.33 -2.00 -8.61
N ALA A 179 12.10 -2.73 -9.69
CA ALA A 179 12.90 -3.90 -10.07
C ALA A 179 14.39 -3.55 -10.25
N LYS A 180 14.69 -2.42 -10.91
CA LYS A 180 16.06 -1.93 -11.04
C LYS A 180 16.69 -1.57 -9.69
N ALA A 181 15.93 -0.90 -8.82
CA ALA A 181 16.41 -0.48 -7.50
C ALA A 181 16.70 -1.68 -6.59
N SER A 182 15.88 -2.73 -6.64
CA SER A 182 16.03 -3.94 -5.84
C SER A 182 16.91 -5.03 -6.47
N GLY A 183 17.40 -4.82 -7.70
CA GLY A 183 18.16 -5.83 -8.45
C GLY A 183 17.32 -7.03 -8.92
N GLN A 184 16.00 -6.92 -8.90
CA GLN A 184 15.07 -7.98 -9.29
C GLN A 184 14.92 -8.04 -10.82
N ASP A 185 14.86 -9.26 -11.39
CA ASP A 185 14.60 -9.46 -12.81
C ASP A 185 13.17 -9.04 -13.17
N PRO A 186 12.95 -7.99 -14.00
CA PRO A 186 11.62 -7.44 -14.27
C PRO A 186 10.68 -8.40 -15.00
N ARG A 187 11.16 -9.54 -15.52
CA ARG A 187 10.31 -10.55 -16.16
C ARG A 187 9.26 -11.15 -15.22
N PHE A 188 9.39 -10.99 -13.90
CA PHE A 188 8.33 -11.36 -12.95
C PHE A 188 6.99 -10.66 -13.26
N LEU A 189 7.00 -9.51 -13.93
CA LEU A 189 5.79 -8.78 -14.35
C LEU A 189 4.98 -9.52 -15.43
N LEU A 190 5.63 -10.43 -16.15
CA LEU A 190 5.00 -11.28 -17.16
C LEU A 190 4.52 -12.61 -16.58
N ASP A 191 4.99 -12.96 -15.38
CA ASP A 191 4.59 -14.18 -14.69
C ASP A 191 3.22 -14.00 -14.03
N THR A 192 2.26 -14.81 -14.47
CA THR A 192 0.90 -14.87 -13.91
C THR A 192 0.79 -15.90 -12.79
N THR A 193 1.74 -16.83 -12.68
CA THR A 193 1.68 -17.95 -11.73
C THR A 193 1.91 -17.52 -10.29
N THR A 194 2.57 -16.38 -10.03
CA THR A 194 2.87 -15.94 -8.66
C THR A 194 1.61 -15.58 -7.84
N ILE A 195 0.60 -14.98 -8.48
CA ILE A 195 -0.66 -14.65 -7.80
C ILE A 195 -1.43 -15.95 -7.51
N GLU A 196 -1.54 -16.84 -8.49
CA GLU A 196 -2.18 -18.16 -8.38
C GLU A 196 -1.49 -19.10 -7.37
N GLN A 197 -0.18 -19.00 -7.21
CA GLN A 197 0.56 -19.78 -6.23
C GLN A 197 0.40 -19.22 -4.81
N SER A 198 0.37 -17.89 -4.65
CA SER A 198 0.01 -17.27 -3.37
C SER A 198 -1.43 -17.59 -2.95
N LEU A 199 -2.32 -17.87 -3.92
CA LEU A 199 -3.68 -18.37 -3.72
C LEU A 199 -3.74 -19.83 -3.24
N SER A 200 -2.87 -20.71 -3.75
CA SER A 200 -2.92 -22.15 -3.38
C SER A 200 -2.24 -22.45 -2.03
N SER A 201 -1.31 -21.60 -1.58
CA SER A 201 -0.58 -21.80 -0.32
C SER A 201 -1.30 -21.20 0.91
N ARG A 202 -2.53 -21.70 1.15
CA ARG A 202 -3.14 -21.94 2.48
C ARG A 202 -3.21 -20.77 3.48
N SER A 203 -4.43 -20.34 3.79
CA SER A 203 -5.20 -20.49 5.06
C SER A 203 -4.50 -20.75 6.42
N LYS A 204 -3.19 -21.07 6.50
CA LYS A 204 -2.46 -21.47 7.72
C LYS A 204 -1.24 -20.62 8.08
N LYS A 205 -0.81 -19.64 7.27
CA LYS A 205 0.45 -18.89 7.53
C LYS A 205 0.33 -17.37 7.59
N MET A 206 -0.87 -16.80 7.54
CA MET A 206 -1.07 -15.36 7.76
C MET A 206 -0.88 -14.91 9.22
N HIS A 207 -0.71 -15.85 10.15
CA HIS A 207 -0.37 -15.58 11.55
C HIS A 207 1.01 -14.90 11.75
N ASN A 208 1.88 -14.89 10.73
CA ASN A 208 3.24 -14.32 10.84
C ASN A 208 3.38 -12.94 10.17
N VAL A 209 2.30 -12.37 9.62
CA VAL A 209 2.33 -11.08 8.91
C VAL A 209 1.58 -9.99 9.70
N ILE A 210 0.90 -10.37 10.79
CA ILE A 210 0.13 -9.48 11.65
C ILE A 210 0.75 -9.45 13.05
#